data_AF-A0A7V3NY82-F1
#
_entry.id   AF-A0A7V3NY82-F1
#
_cell.length_a   1.000
_cell.length_b   1.000
_cell.length_c   1.000
_cell.angle_alpha   90.00
_cell.angle_beta   90.00
_cell.angle_gamma   90.00
#
_symmetry.space_group_name_H-M   'P 1'
#
loop_
_entity.id
_entity.type
_entity.pdbx_description
1 polymer ?
#
loop_
_entity_poly.entity_id
_entity_poly.type
_entity_poly.pdbx_seq_one_letter_code
_entity_poly.pdbx_strand_id
1 'polypeptide(L)' 'MIDEKTTPQEAIRLAMEREKSAYEFYLQAAKIAKYPGTKQMFESLAQEELKHRQILEEELNKDYMKEM' A
#
# COMPACT_ATOMS: atom_id res chain seq x y z
N MET A 1 6.82 13.32 -7.94
CA MET A 1 5.94 14.00 -6.97
C MET A 1 4.61 14.18 -7.69
N ILE A 2 3.46 13.99 -7.02
CA ILE A 2 2.15 14.16 -7.69
C ILE A 2 1.94 15.66 -7.94
N ASP A 3 1.59 16.00 -9.17
CA ASP A 3 1.33 17.36 -9.64
C ASP A 3 0.12 17.39 -10.59
N GLU A 4 -0.19 18.56 -11.14
CA GLU A 4 -1.32 18.77 -12.04
C GLU A 4 -1.25 17.99 -13.37
N LYS A 5 -0.09 17.41 -13.70
CA LYS A 5 0.12 16.62 -14.92
C LYS A 5 0.06 15.12 -14.67
N THR A 6 0.04 14.70 -13.41
CA THR A 6 0.04 13.30 -13.03
C THR A 6 -1.30 12.66 -13.42
N THR A 7 -1.24 11.62 -14.24
CA THR A 7 -2.44 10.85 -14.63
C THR A 7 -2.97 10.03 -13.45
N PRO A 8 -4.27 9.68 -13.42
CA PRO A 8 -4.82 8.79 -12.40
C PRO A 8 -4.05 7.48 -12.27
N GLN A 9 -3.62 6.88 -13.39
CA GLN A 9 -2.88 5.63 -13.41
C GLN A 9 -1.47 5.78 -12.82
N GLU A 10 -0.78 6.90 -13.08
CA GLU A 10 0.51 7.21 -12.44
C GLU A 10 0.34 7.45 -10.94
N ALA A 11 -0.72 8.14 -10.52
CA ALA A 11 -1.02 8.36 -9.11
C ALA A 11 -1.28 7.03 -8.38
N ILE A 12 -2.05 6.11 -8.99
CA ILE A 12 -2.32 4.78 -8.43
C ILE A 12 -1.03 3.96 -8.32
N ARG A 13 -0.17 3.93 -9.35
CA ARG A 13 1.12 3.22 -9.29
C ARG A 13 2.02 3.78 -8.18
N LEU A 14 2.06 5.10 -8.01
CA LEU A 14 2.81 5.72 -6.93
C LEU A 14 2.23 5.36 -5.55
N ALA A 15 0.90 5.33 -5.41
CA ALA A 15 0.24 4.89 -4.19
C ALA A 15 0.60 3.44 -3.85
N MET A 16 0.56 2.52 -4.83
CA MET A 16 0.95 1.12 -4.63
C MET A 16 2.39 0.94 -4.11
N GLU A 17 3.34 1.75 -4.59
CA GLU A 17 4.73 1.73 -4.08
C GLU A 17 4.82 2.28 -2.64
N ARG A 18 3.97 3.24 -2.29
CA ARG A 18 3.87 3.74 -0.91
C ARG A 18 3.28 2.68 0.02
N GLU A 19 2.21 1.99 -0.39
CA GLU A 19 1.62 0.90 0.39
C GLU A 19 2.62 -0.23 0.62
N LYS A 20 3.41 -0.58 -0.40
CA LYS A 20 4.50 -1.56 -0.26
C LYS A 20 5.55 -1.10 0.75
N SER A 21 5.95 0.17 0.68
CA SER A 21 6.94 0.73 1.62
C SER A 21 6.41 0.76 3.05
N ALA A 22 5.12 1.10 3.24
CA ALA A 22 4.44 1.11 4.53
C ALA A 22 4.30 -0.31 5.11
N TYR A 23 3.93 -1.29 4.27
CA TYR A 23 3.92 -2.71 4.62
C TYR A 23 5.26 -3.17 5.19
N GLU A 24 6.34 -2.92 4.44
CA GLU A 24 7.70 -3.29 4.85
C GLU A 24 8.10 -2.58 6.15
N PHE A 25 7.79 -1.29 6.27
CA PHE A 25 8.03 -0.50 7.48
C PHE A 25 7.35 -1.12 8.71
N TYR A 26 6.06 -1.44 8.63
CA TYR A 26 5.33 -2.02 9.75
C TYR A 26 5.80 -3.43 10.10
N LEU A 27 6.20 -4.24 9.11
CA LEU A 27 6.84 -5.53 9.39
C LEU A 27 8.17 -5.38 10.14
N GLN A 28 9.01 -4.40 9.77
CA GLN A 28 10.25 -4.16 10.49
C GLN A 28 9.97 -3.62 11.90
N ALA A 29 8.98 -2.73 12.07
CA ALA A 29 8.55 -2.23 13.37
C ALA A 29 8.05 -3.37 14.27
N ALA A 30 7.26 -4.31 13.73
CA ALA A 30 6.80 -5.49 14.45
C ALA A 30 7.94 -6.38 14.94
N LYS A 31 9.02 -6.53 14.14
CA LYS A 31 10.19 -7.35 14.50
C LYS A 31 10.97 -6.78 15.68
N ILE A 32 11.04 -5.46 15.81
CA ILE A 32 11.80 -4.79 16.89
C ILE A 32 10.92 -4.42 18.10
N ALA A 33 9.61 -4.59 18.00
CA ALA A 33 8.68 -4.32 19.07
C ALA A 33 8.89 -5.28 20.26
N LYS A 34 9.07 -4.71 21.45
CA LYS A 34 9.35 -5.47 22.69
C LYS A 34 8.09 -6.01 23.36
N TYR A 35 6.96 -5.34 23.16
CA TYR A 35 5.69 -5.69 23.79
C TYR A 35 4.79 -6.47 22.81
N PRO A 36 4.19 -7.59 23.23
CA PRO A 36 3.34 -8.41 22.35
C PRO A 36 2.20 -7.62 21.70
N GLY A 37 1.52 -6.75 22.46
CA GLY A 37 0.43 -5.93 21.91
C GLY A 37 0.89 -4.96 20.82
N THR A 38 2.04 -4.32 21.00
CA THR A 38 2.63 -3.43 19.99
C THR A 38 3.06 -4.19 18.74
N LYS A 39 3.63 -5.39 18.91
CA LYS A 39 3.96 -6.28 17.78
C LYS A 39 2.71 -6.63 16.96
N GLN A 40 1.64 -7.07 17.64
CA GLN A 40 0.37 -7.39 16.99
C GLN A 40 -0.25 -6.19 16.27
N MET A 41 -0.18 -5.00 16.87
CA MET A 41 -0.64 -3.76 16.23
C MET A 41 0.09 -3.52 14.90
N PHE A 42 1.42 -3.59 14.90
CA PHE A 42 2.21 -3.40 13.67
C PHE A 42 1.98 -4.51 12.63
N GLU A 43 1.83 -5.77 13.06
CA GLU A 43 1.45 -6.86 12.14
C GLU A 43 0.07 -6.60 11.51
N SER A 44 -0.90 -6.10 12.27
CA SER A 44 -2.22 -5.74 11.74
C SER A 44 -2.15 -4.59 10.74
N LEU A 45 -1.37 -3.55 11.04
CA LEU A 45 -1.18 -2.41 10.13
C LEU A 45 -0.50 -2.87 8.84
N ALA A 46 0.51 -3.73 8.91
CA ALA A 46 1.09 -4.33 7.71
C ALA A 46 0.02 -5.07 6.88
N GLN A 47 -0.83 -5.89 7.50
CA GLN A 47 -1.90 -6.57 6.76
C GLN A 47 -2.92 -5.61 6.13
N GLU A 48 -3.13 -4.43 6.72
CA GLU A 48 -4.00 -3.40 6.18
C GLU A 48 -3.41 -2.79 4.90
N GLU A 49 -2.12 -2.43 4.89
CA GLU A 49 -1.48 -1.88 3.68
C GLU A 49 -1.41 -2.89 2.54
N LEU A 50 -1.33 -4.19 2.85
CA LEU A 50 -1.44 -5.24 1.82
C LEU A 50 -2.82 -5.21 1.14
N LYS A 51 -3.90 -5.02 1.91
CA LYS A 51 -5.27 -4.90 1.37
C LYS A 51 -5.43 -3.62 0.55
N HIS A 52 -4.89 -2.49 1.05
CA HIS A 52 -4.91 -1.23 0.30
C HIS A 52 -4.22 -1.37 -1.06
N ARG A 53 -3.04 -2.01 -1.09
CA ARG A 53 -2.33 -2.31 -2.34
C ARG A 53 -3.15 -3.18 -3.30
N GLN A 54 -3.83 -4.21 -2.79
CA GLN A 54 -4.70 -5.08 -3.61
C GLN A 54 -5.86 -4.30 -4.23
N ILE A 55 -6.52 -3.42 -3.46
CA ILE A 55 -7.59 -2.57 -3.98
C ILE A 55 -7.07 -1.65 -5.09
N LEU A 56 -5.90 -1.03 -4.90
CA LEU A 56 -5.29 -0.17 -5.92
C LEU A 56 -4.93 -0.94 -7.20
N GLU A 57 -4.44 -2.18 -7.07
CA GLU A 57 -4.14 -3.06 -8.19
C GLU A 57 -5.40 -3.45 -8.98
N GLU A 58 -6.49 -3.75 -8.27
CA GLU A 58 -7.79 -4.03 -8.89
C GLU A 58 -8.35 -2.82 -9.64
N GLU A 59 -8.27 -1.62 -9.04
CA GLU A 59 -8.75 -0.39 -9.70
C GLU A 59 -7.94 -0.05 -10.95
N LEU A 60 -6.61 -0.22 -10.89
CA LEU A 60 -5.75 -0.04 -12.06
C LEU A 60 -6.13 -1.02 -13.18
N ASN A 61 -6.33 -2.29 -12.85
CA ASN A 61 -6.69 -3.33 -13.82
C ASN A 61 -8.09 -3.10 -14.44
N LYS A 62 -9.07 -2.62 -13.67
CA LYS A 62 -10.41 -2.28 -14.20
C LYS A 62 -10.34 -1.15 -15.22
N ASP A 63 -9.49 -0.17 -15.01
CA ASP A 63 -9.30 0.96 -15.93
C ASP A 63 -8.68 0.49 -17.25
N TYR A 64 -7.65 -0.36 -17.19
CA TYR A 64 -7.06 -1.00 -18.38
C TYR A 64 -8.06 -1.76 -19.24
N MET A 65 -9.07 -2.39 -18.62
CA MET A 65 -10.10 -3.16 -19.34
C MET A 65 -11.23 -2.29 -19.92
N LYS A 66 -11.35 -1.02 -19.50
CA LYS A 66 -12.35 -0.07 -20.03
C LYS A 66 -11.87 0.69 -21.26
N GLU A 67 -10.55 0.85 -21.42
CA GLU A 67 -9.95 1.54 -22.57
C GLU A 67 -9.68 0.61 -23.78
N MET A 68 -9.96 -0.69 -23.64
CA MET A 68 -9.88 -1.71 -24.69
C MET A 68 -11.22 -1.91 -25.40
#